data_AF-A0A7X1H430-F1
#
_entry.id   AF-A0A7X1H430-F1
#
_cell.length_a   1.000
_cell.length_b   1.000
_cell.length_c   1.000
_cell.angle_alpha   90.00
_cell.angle_beta   90.00
_cell.angle_gamma   90.00
#
_symmetry.space_group_name_H-M   'P 1'
#
loop_
_entity.id
_entity.type
_entity.pdbx_description
1 polymer ?
#
loop_
_entity_poly.entity_id
_entity_poly.type
_entity_poly.pdbx_seq_one_letter_code
_entity_poly.pdbx_strand_id
1 'polypeptide(L)'
;MNHNQTTEWCIGRAKTVLVFGKDSDAQAVISTVVAQICDDEPEDRIRFKGPVKFSSKTIKHITEIILPLVDQILSTMSQSQKNVQVSMVNLDVSSTMDTGSNISGYSADVPIFLAMLSVGLRILIPNHIISSGHLASSGGDIRMVMGLPDKLAAATMDDSIHTFIHPVLDQDNSLHSLSPETKQKIEDALIQAKLKLKTIPICNISDLVRVVYNDEQIILASLKQGFYNICSNDEKLIGHDVARFFIENNEKRFWNVLESNLLASQINKAKELLQVFSQFHIHQKLYPKQFGQCLNNLIQSLPPEIRRLKINPPLLPTSEIIPLSQFAQEADHEDVRLLFKSAHMEKVPEWTNDYEIIQVNSEANDEREDGKLKAILSEINPDNLTKRFGTPIDTARATYIMDSVTINSYEDFNDAVTSFYIHLMRHIGRISDPITLDAAKSEASKLLEQTFIKRGGDEAALAEARYANNGGMRFIFDEMTEQFKREQKRMHVNYVLRFAIDSSDWQAKENLLKALLKHLNPHLPMEITSQPAERYAEHYKEIVEAYIVSIEQVKSIFRSL
;
A
#
# COMPACT_ATOMS: atom_id res chain seq x y z
N MET A 1 -4.84 10.46 29.84
CA MET A 1 -5.48 9.13 29.82
C MET A 1 -5.82 8.82 28.38
N ASN A 2 -4.95 8.10 27.67
CA ASN A 2 -5.27 7.61 26.32
C ASN A 2 -6.15 6.38 26.51
N HIS A 3 -7.46 6.54 26.33
CA HIS A 3 -8.30 5.38 26.05
C HIS A 3 -7.84 4.84 24.70
N ASN A 4 -6.93 3.86 24.72
CA ASN A 4 -6.82 2.87 23.65
C ASN A 4 -8.16 2.13 23.64
N GLN A 5 -9.18 2.76 23.06
CA GLN A 5 -10.32 2.02 22.54
C GLN A 5 -9.70 1.09 21.50
N THR A 6 -9.52 -0.16 21.90
CA THR A 6 -9.23 -1.23 20.95
C THR A 6 -10.36 -1.16 19.94
N THR A 7 -10.06 -0.65 18.76
CA THR A 7 -11.00 -0.69 17.64
C THR A 7 -11.41 -2.14 17.52
N GLU A 8 -12.66 -2.46 17.85
CA GLU A 8 -13.11 -3.83 17.71
C GLU A 8 -13.21 -4.12 16.22
N TRP A 9 -12.57 -5.20 15.81
CA TRP A 9 -12.62 -5.72 14.46
C TRP A 9 -13.46 -6.97 14.50
N CYS A 10 -14.38 -7.13 13.55
CA CYS A 10 -15.29 -8.27 13.55
C CYS A 10 -15.32 -8.93 12.17
N ILE A 11 -15.31 -10.27 12.16
CA ILE A 11 -15.58 -11.05 10.96
C ILE A 11 -17.10 -11.17 10.79
N GLY A 12 -17.59 -10.97 9.56
CA GLY A 12 -18.99 -11.14 9.21
C GLY A 12 -19.91 -10.08 9.80
N ARG A 13 -19.41 -8.92 10.25
CA ARG A 13 -20.24 -7.84 10.81
C ARG A 13 -19.99 -6.54 10.07
N ALA A 14 -21.04 -5.95 9.52
CA ALA A 14 -20.98 -4.66 8.84
C ALA A 14 -22.08 -3.73 9.36
N LYS A 15 -21.73 -2.49 9.71
CA LYS A 15 -22.72 -1.50 10.15
C LYS A 15 -23.42 -0.85 8.94
N THR A 16 -24.71 -0.59 9.12
CA THR A 16 -25.60 0.10 8.18
C THR A 16 -26.45 1.12 8.93
N VAL A 17 -27.08 2.04 8.20
CA VAL A 17 -28.16 2.86 8.75
C VAL A 17 -29.45 2.55 8.03
N LEU A 18 -30.47 2.21 8.81
CA LEU A 18 -31.84 2.03 8.33
C LEU A 18 -32.69 3.22 8.71
N VAL A 19 -33.64 3.56 7.85
CA VAL A 19 -34.60 4.63 8.08
C VAL A 19 -35.98 3.99 8.24
N PHE A 20 -36.61 4.22 9.39
CA PHE A 20 -37.95 3.73 9.72
C PHE A 20 -38.94 4.88 9.69
N GLY A 21 -40.18 4.62 9.27
CA GLY A 21 -41.22 5.66 9.13
C GLY A 21 -41.32 6.23 7.72
N LYS A 22 -42.19 7.23 7.55
CA LYS A 22 -42.38 7.98 6.30
C LYS A 22 -42.24 9.46 6.59
N ASP A 23 -41.70 10.19 5.61
CA ASP A 23 -41.64 11.65 5.58
C ASP A 23 -40.96 12.26 6.83
N SER A 24 -41.62 13.19 7.52
CA SER A 24 -41.03 13.96 8.63
C SER A 24 -40.75 13.13 9.89
N ASP A 25 -41.39 11.98 10.03
CA ASP A 25 -41.27 11.11 11.21
C ASP A 25 -40.26 9.99 10.97
N ALA A 26 -39.43 10.11 9.93
CA ALA A 26 -38.41 9.17 9.59
C ALA A 26 -37.32 9.13 10.67
N GLN A 27 -37.17 7.98 11.36
CA GLN A 27 -36.10 7.75 12.33
C GLN A 27 -35.01 6.89 11.72
N ALA A 28 -33.80 7.45 11.61
CA ALA A 28 -32.62 6.72 11.19
C ALA A 28 -31.96 6.03 12.39
N VAL A 29 -31.66 4.74 12.26
CA VAL A 29 -31.02 3.95 13.32
C VAL A 29 -29.87 3.12 12.76
N ILE A 30 -28.76 3.14 13.48
CA ILE A 30 -27.59 2.32 13.19
C ILE A 30 -27.93 0.86 13.49
N SER A 31 -27.74 0.00 12.50
CA SER A 31 -27.97 -1.44 12.60
C SER A 31 -26.71 -2.19 12.20
N THR A 32 -26.55 -3.40 12.69
CA THR A 32 -25.44 -4.28 12.29
C THR A 32 -25.97 -5.46 11.49
N VAL A 33 -25.49 -5.61 10.28
CA VAL A 33 -25.65 -6.84 9.50
C VAL A 33 -24.63 -7.85 10.00
N VAL A 34 -25.09 -9.08 10.29
CA VAL A 34 -24.27 -10.18 10.77
C VAL A 34 -24.43 -11.37 9.82
N ALA A 35 -23.34 -11.78 9.19
CA ALA A 35 -23.22 -12.97 8.37
C ALA A 35 -22.41 -14.05 9.12
N GLN A 36 -22.89 -15.28 9.07
CA GLN A 36 -22.25 -16.44 9.69
C GLN A 36 -22.23 -17.62 8.72
N ILE A 37 -21.16 -18.41 8.72
CA ILE A 37 -21.11 -19.66 7.96
C ILE A 37 -21.97 -20.70 8.68
N CYS A 38 -22.74 -21.49 7.92
CA CYS A 38 -23.47 -22.64 8.41
C CYS A 38 -22.79 -23.94 7.92
N ASP A 39 -22.58 -24.87 8.85
CA ASP A 39 -21.99 -26.18 8.54
C ASP A 39 -23.03 -27.19 8.03
N ASP A 40 -24.32 -26.97 8.29
CA ASP A 40 -25.39 -27.82 7.74
C ASP A 40 -25.36 -27.76 6.21
N GLU A 41 -25.68 -28.86 5.53
CA GLU A 41 -26.03 -28.91 4.10
C GLU A 41 -27.51 -28.48 3.94
N PRO A 42 -27.81 -27.20 3.71
CA PRO A 42 -29.17 -26.73 3.61
C PRO A 42 -29.71 -27.04 2.21
N GLU A 43 -31.02 -27.08 2.07
CA GLU A 43 -31.64 -26.91 0.75
C GLU A 43 -31.27 -25.54 0.13
N ASP A 44 -31.18 -24.48 0.96
CA ASP A 44 -30.85 -23.12 0.53
C ASP A 44 -29.47 -22.63 0.98
N ARG A 45 -28.67 -22.18 0.02
CA ARG A 45 -27.33 -21.59 0.21
C ARG A 45 -27.28 -20.38 1.16
N ILE A 46 -28.39 -19.65 1.28
CA ILE A 46 -28.51 -18.48 2.15
C ILE A 46 -29.76 -18.57 3.03
N ARG A 47 -29.59 -18.31 4.34
CA ARG A 47 -30.69 -18.30 5.32
C ARG A 47 -30.81 -16.92 5.96
N PHE A 48 -32.03 -16.46 6.19
CA PHE A 48 -32.29 -15.20 6.89
C PHE A 48 -32.84 -15.50 8.28
N LYS A 49 -32.13 -15.05 9.33
CA LYS A 49 -32.54 -15.23 10.73
C LYS A 49 -32.50 -13.90 11.49
N GLY A 50 -33.08 -13.91 12.68
CA GLY A 50 -33.02 -12.79 13.62
C GLY A 50 -34.36 -12.06 13.77
N PRO A 51 -34.39 -11.02 14.63
CA PRO A 51 -35.61 -10.30 14.96
C PRO A 51 -36.13 -9.43 13.80
N VAL A 52 -35.25 -9.10 12.86
CA VAL A 52 -35.57 -8.28 11.71
C VAL A 52 -35.85 -9.14 10.49
N LYS A 53 -37.02 -8.96 9.88
CA LYS A 53 -37.43 -9.70 8.68
C LYS A 53 -37.10 -8.89 7.44
N PHE A 54 -36.57 -9.56 6.43
CA PHE A 54 -36.35 -8.96 5.10
C PHE A 54 -37.59 -9.16 4.24
N SER A 55 -37.95 -8.15 3.45
CA SER A 55 -39.00 -8.31 2.44
C SER A 55 -38.61 -9.38 1.41
N SER A 56 -39.60 -10.09 0.84
CA SER A 56 -39.35 -11.11 -0.19
C SER A 56 -38.58 -10.56 -1.40
N LYS A 57 -38.82 -9.30 -1.77
CA LYS A 57 -38.09 -8.60 -2.83
C LYS A 57 -36.61 -8.41 -2.49
N THR A 58 -36.32 -8.04 -1.24
CA THR A 58 -34.94 -7.89 -0.75
C THR A 58 -34.24 -9.24 -0.69
N ILE A 59 -34.90 -10.28 -0.17
CA ILE A 59 -34.38 -11.66 -0.14
C ILE A 59 -34.01 -12.11 -1.55
N LYS A 60 -34.95 -11.97 -2.50
CA LYS A 60 -34.73 -12.32 -3.91
C LYS A 60 -33.51 -11.61 -4.50
N HIS A 61 -33.38 -10.30 -4.26
CA HIS A 61 -32.25 -9.50 -4.72
C HIS A 61 -30.91 -9.96 -4.13
N ILE A 62 -30.86 -10.24 -2.83
CA ILE A 62 -29.65 -10.75 -2.17
C ILE A 62 -29.25 -12.10 -2.79
N THR A 63 -30.22 -13.00 -3.01
CA THR A 63 -29.97 -14.32 -3.57
C THR A 63 -29.56 -14.29 -5.05
N GLU A 64 -30.15 -13.40 -5.85
CA GLU A 64 -29.90 -13.35 -7.30
C GLU A 64 -28.71 -12.48 -7.70
N ILE A 65 -28.35 -11.48 -6.89
CA ILE A 65 -27.32 -10.49 -7.24
C ILE A 65 -26.12 -10.57 -6.28
N ILE A 66 -26.36 -10.46 -4.98
CA ILE A 66 -25.27 -10.30 -4.00
C ILE A 66 -24.54 -11.62 -3.75
N LEU A 67 -25.27 -12.70 -3.51
CA LEU A 67 -24.68 -14.02 -3.24
C LEU A 67 -23.81 -14.50 -4.42
N PRO A 68 -24.27 -14.48 -5.69
CA PRO A 68 -23.45 -14.90 -6.83
C PRO A 68 -22.18 -14.06 -6.99
N LEU A 69 -22.24 -12.76 -6.69
CA LEU A 69 -21.09 -11.89 -6.73
C LEU A 69 -20.03 -12.25 -5.68
N VAL A 70 -20.47 -12.56 -4.45
CA VAL A 70 -19.57 -13.08 -3.40
C VAL A 70 -18.97 -14.42 -3.83
N ASP A 71 -19.80 -15.34 -4.33
CA ASP A 71 -19.35 -16.66 -4.78
C ASP A 71 -18.35 -16.57 -5.93
N GLN A 72 -18.52 -15.61 -6.85
CA GLN A 72 -17.60 -15.35 -7.95
C GLN A 72 -16.25 -14.82 -7.48
N ILE A 73 -16.24 -13.91 -6.49
CA ILE A 73 -14.99 -13.43 -5.89
C ILE A 73 -14.27 -14.58 -5.17
N LEU A 74 -15.01 -15.36 -4.37
CA LEU A 74 -14.46 -16.51 -3.66
C LEU A 74 -13.88 -17.56 -4.62
N SER A 75 -14.61 -17.91 -5.68
CA SER A 75 -14.16 -18.91 -6.65
C SER A 75 -12.90 -18.47 -7.40
N THR A 76 -12.80 -17.18 -7.76
CA THR A 76 -11.59 -16.61 -8.39
C THR A 76 -10.37 -16.74 -7.48
N MET A 77 -10.57 -16.71 -6.15
CA MET A 77 -9.54 -16.90 -5.14
C MET A 77 -9.37 -18.36 -4.70
N SER A 78 -9.88 -19.30 -5.50
CA SER A 78 -9.92 -20.75 -5.21
C SER A 78 -10.52 -21.09 -3.84
N GLN A 79 -11.40 -20.25 -3.32
CA GLN A 79 -12.13 -20.47 -2.07
C GLN A 79 -13.45 -21.18 -2.35
N SER A 80 -13.77 -22.17 -1.53
CA SER A 80 -15.06 -22.87 -1.62
C SER A 80 -16.20 -21.90 -1.28
N GLN A 81 -17.29 -21.96 -2.05
CA GLN A 81 -18.52 -21.24 -1.75
C GLN A 81 -19.07 -21.65 -0.37
N LYS A 82 -19.47 -20.69 0.47
CA LYS A 82 -19.92 -20.95 1.87
C LYS A 82 -21.43 -20.80 2.06
N ASN A 83 -22.08 -21.73 2.75
CA ASN A 83 -23.49 -21.54 3.14
C ASN A 83 -23.54 -20.42 4.18
N VAL A 84 -24.34 -19.37 3.95
CA VAL A 84 -24.33 -18.20 4.83
C VAL A 84 -25.70 -17.97 5.47
N GLN A 85 -25.70 -17.74 6.78
CA GLN A 85 -26.84 -17.17 7.49
C GLN A 85 -26.63 -15.67 7.66
N VAL A 86 -27.55 -14.87 7.12
CA VAL A 86 -27.59 -13.42 7.29
C VAL A 86 -28.65 -13.08 8.33
N SER A 87 -28.28 -12.20 9.25
CA SER A 87 -29.17 -11.62 10.23
C SER A 87 -28.87 -10.14 10.37
N MET A 88 -29.80 -9.40 10.96
CA MET A 88 -29.57 -8.01 11.27
C MET A 88 -30.02 -7.72 12.70
N VAL A 89 -29.14 -7.04 13.44
CA VAL A 89 -29.34 -6.71 14.84
C VAL A 89 -29.37 -5.20 14.98
N ASN A 90 -30.42 -4.71 15.63
CA ASN A 90 -30.57 -3.32 16.02
C ASN A 90 -30.72 -3.29 17.54
N LEU A 91 -29.60 -3.13 18.25
CA LEU A 91 -29.58 -3.23 19.72
C LEU A 91 -30.49 -2.17 20.35
N ASP A 92 -30.50 -0.96 19.80
CA ASP A 92 -31.25 0.16 20.37
C ASP A 92 -32.76 0.00 20.17
N VAL A 93 -33.21 -0.38 18.96
CA VAL A 93 -34.64 -0.55 18.67
C VAL A 93 -35.19 -1.82 19.29
N SER A 94 -34.43 -2.92 19.28
CA SER A 94 -34.92 -4.19 19.87
C SER A 94 -35.16 -4.09 21.37
N SER A 95 -34.46 -3.19 22.07
CA SER A 95 -34.66 -2.95 23.50
C SER A 95 -35.88 -2.06 23.81
N THR A 96 -36.30 -1.23 22.86
CA THR A 96 -37.34 -0.20 23.07
C THR A 96 -38.67 -0.52 22.39
N MET A 97 -38.63 -1.25 21.29
CA MET A 97 -39.83 -1.65 20.53
C MET A 97 -39.79 -3.16 20.30
N ASP A 98 -40.70 -3.88 20.95
CA ASP A 98 -40.91 -5.34 20.79
C ASP A 98 -41.57 -5.68 19.43
N THR A 99 -41.38 -4.83 18.43
CA THR A 99 -41.97 -4.95 17.10
C THR A 99 -40.93 -5.47 16.13
N GLY A 100 -41.19 -6.68 15.60
CA GLY A 100 -40.43 -7.24 14.49
C GLY A 100 -40.45 -6.25 13.32
N SER A 101 -39.29 -5.65 13.03
CA SER A 101 -39.16 -4.69 11.94
C SER A 101 -39.09 -5.43 10.61
N ASN A 102 -39.82 -4.94 9.60
CA ASN A 102 -39.73 -5.46 8.24
C ASN A 102 -38.88 -4.49 7.40
N ILE A 103 -37.68 -4.92 7.01
CA ILE A 103 -36.82 -4.11 6.15
C ILE A 103 -37.30 -4.27 4.71
N SER A 104 -37.58 -3.13 4.10
CA SER A 104 -37.78 -3.02 2.66
C SER A 104 -36.75 -2.06 2.06
N GLY A 105 -36.49 -2.21 0.76
CA GLY A 105 -35.47 -1.45 0.06
C GLY A 105 -34.12 -2.16 0.00
N TYR A 106 -33.13 -1.42 -0.49
CA TYR A 106 -31.84 -1.96 -0.92
C TYR A 106 -30.63 -1.27 -0.28
N SER A 107 -30.84 -0.39 0.70
CA SER A 107 -29.71 0.32 1.32
C SER A 107 -28.79 -0.55 2.17
N ALA A 108 -29.26 -1.75 2.52
CA ALA A 108 -28.46 -2.73 3.23
C ALA A 108 -27.64 -3.64 2.30
N ASP A 109 -27.74 -3.50 0.97
CA ASP A 109 -27.04 -4.40 0.04
C ASP A 109 -25.52 -4.35 0.23
N VAL A 110 -24.94 -3.14 0.27
CA VAL A 110 -23.50 -2.94 0.50
C VAL A 110 -23.02 -3.58 1.82
N PRO A 111 -23.62 -3.31 2.99
CA PRO A 111 -23.20 -3.96 4.23
C PRO A 111 -23.48 -5.47 4.26
N ILE A 112 -24.52 -5.97 3.59
CA ILE A 112 -24.76 -7.41 3.43
C ILE A 112 -23.65 -8.05 2.61
N PHE A 113 -23.28 -7.46 1.46
CA PHE A 113 -22.15 -7.89 0.65
C PHE A 113 -20.85 -7.91 1.46
N LEU A 114 -20.55 -6.83 2.20
CA LEU A 114 -19.36 -6.78 3.05
C LEU A 114 -19.35 -7.88 4.10
N ALA A 115 -20.46 -8.08 4.83
CA ALA A 115 -20.54 -9.11 5.86
C ALA A 115 -20.35 -10.53 5.26
N MET A 116 -20.99 -10.82 4.13
CA MET A 116 -20.87 -12.11 3.43
C MET A 116 -19.45 -12.35 2.90
N LEU A 117 -18.84 -11.34 2.26
CA LEU A 117 -17.47 -11.43 1.78
C LEU A 117 -16.48 -11.58 2.95
N SER A 118 -16.70 -10.83 4.03
CA SER A 118 -15.90 -10.88 5.24
C SER A 118 -15.90 -12.27 5.87
N VAL A 119 -17.07 -12.91 5.99
CA VAL A 119 -17.13 -14.27 6.55
C VAL A 119 -16.52 -15.30 5.58
N GLY A 120 -16.73 -15.13 4.27
CA GLY A 120 -16.17 -16.01 3.24
C GLY A 120 -14.65 -16.01 3.19
N LEU A 121 -14.03 -14.83 3.30
CA LEU A 121 -12.58 -14.65 3.30
C LEU A 121 -11.95 -14.64 4.71
N ARG A 122 -12.77 -14.75 5.77
CA ARG A 122 -12.36 -14.53 7.17
C ARG A 122 -11.55 -13.25 7.36
N ILE A 123 -11.91 -12.19 6.63
CA ILE A 123 -11.28 -10.88 6.73
C ILE A 123 -12.09 -9.98 7.66
N LEU A 124 -11.41 -9.20 8.49
CA LEU A 124 -12.04 -8.33 9.47
C LEU A 124 -12.67 -7.09 8.81
N ILE A 125 -13.78 -6.59 9.36
CA ILE A 125 -14.33 -5.27 9.01
C ILE A 125 -14.14 -4.34 10.23
N PRO A 126 -13.64 -3.10 10.04
CA PRO A 126 -13.54 -2.14 11.14
C PRO A 126 -14.93 -1.71 11.64
N ASN A 127 -15.20 -1.80 12.95
CA ASN A 127 -16.50 -1.44 13.53
C ASN A 127 -16.83 0.07 13.51
N HIS A 128 -15.86 0.92 13.16
CA HIS A 128 -16.04 2.38 13.04
C HIS A 128 -16.46 2.82 11.63
N ILE A 129 -16.60 1.88 10.70
CA ILE A 129 -17.09 2.12 9.34
C ILE A 129 -18.58 1.80 9.30
N ILE A 130 -19.35 2.73 8.74
CA ILE A 130 -20.75 2.50 8.37
C ILE A 130 -20.89 2.66 6.86
N SER A 131 -21.73 1.83 6.25
CA SER A 131 -21.93 1.84 4.80
C SER A 131 -23.41 1.76 4.45
N SER A 132 -23.79 2.40 3.34
CA SER A 132 -25.14 2.36 2.82
C SER A 132 -25.07 2.46 1.30
N GLY A 133 -25.86 1.66 0.58
CA GLY A 133 -25.88 1.68 -0.88
C GLY A 133 -26.62 0.47 -1.45
N HIS A 134 -27.11 0.62 -2.68
CA HIS A 134 -27.79 -0.45 -3.43
C HIS A 134 -26.81 -1.06 -4.43
N LEU A 135 -26.63 -2.38 -4.40
CA LEU A 135 -25.90 -3.11 -5.44
C LEU A 135 -26.85 -3.38 -6.60
N ALA A 136 -26.80 -2.50 -7.61
CA ALA A 136 -27.82 -2.46 -8.65
C ALA A 136 -27.58 -3.43 -9.81
N SER A 137 -26.38 -3.98 -9.93
CA SER A 137 -26.00 -4.89 -11.01
C SER A 137 -25.16 -6.05 -10.50
N SER A 138 -25.15 -7.15 -11.25
CA SER A 138 -24.18 -8.23 -11.03
C SER A 138 -22.74 -7.75 -11.26
N GLY A 139 -22.54 -6.69 -12.06
CA GLY A 139 -21.26 -6.01 -12.27
C GLY A 139 -20.69 -5.33 -11.03
N GLY A 140 -21.49 -5.18 -9.97
CA GLY A 140 -21.08 -4.57 -8.71
C GLY A 140 -21.21 -3.05 -8.69
N ASP A 141 -22.08 -2.47 -9.51
CA ASP A 141 -22.39 -1.04 -9.47
C ASP A 141 -23.15 -0.69 -8.19
N ILE A 142 -22.72 0.38 -7.52
CA ILE A 142 -23.32 0.84 -6.27
C ILE A 142 -24.08 2.14 -6.53
N ARG A 143 -25.39 2.12 -6.30
CA ARG A 143 -26.29 3.24 -6.56
C ARG A 143 -26.77 3.92 -5.29
N MET A 144 -27.11 5.19 -5.45
CA MET A 144 -27.70 6.04 -4.41
C MET A 144 -28.98 5.42 -3.84
N VAL A 145 -29.21 5.68 -2.56
CA VAL A 145 -30.36 5.20 -1.81
C VAL A 145 -31.05 6.36 -1.10
N MET A 146 -32.35 6.17 -0.83
CA MET A 146 -33.17 7.16 -0.14
C MET A 146 -32.72 7.38 1.31
N GLY A 147 -33.08 8.55 1.86
CA GLY A 147 -32.87 8.91 3.26
C GLY A 147 -31.42 9.19 3.63
N LEU A 148 -30.55 9.52 2.67
CA LEU A 148 -29.14 9.80 2.94
C LEU A 148 -28.91 10.89 4.00
N PRO A 149 -29.68 12.01 4.04
CA PRO A 149 -29.54 13.01 5.11
C PRO A 149 -29.76 12.43 6.50
N ASP A 150 -30.83 11.65 6.69
CA ASP A 150 -31.16 11.05 7.99
C ASP A 150 -30.10 10.03 8.40
N LYS A 151 -29.56 9.27 7.44
CA LYS A 151 -28.49 8.31 7.70
C LYS A 151 -27.19 8.97 8.14
N LEU A 152 -26.82 10.07 7.48
CA LEU A 152 -25.66 10.86 7.86
C LEU A 152 -25.85 11.48 9.24
N ALA A 153 -27.05 12.00 9.54
CA ALA A 153 -27.37 12.54 10.86
C ALA A 153 -27.21 11.48 11.95
N ALA A 154 -27.79 10.28 11.78
CA ALA A 154 -27.65 9.19 12.74
C ALA A 154 -26.18 8.75 12.92
N ALA A 155 -25.42 8.62 11.84
CA ALA A 155 -23.99 8.29 11.93
C ALA A 155 -23.17 9.38 12.64
N THR A 156 -23.56 10.64 12.49
CA THR A 156 -22.89 11.80 13.13
C THR A 156 -23.19 11.90 14.63
N MET A 157 -24.22 11.20 15.11
CA MET A 157 -24.60 11.14 16.52
C MET A 157 -23.91 9.99 17.28
N ASP A 158 -23.30 9.02 16.58
CA ASP A 158 -22.60 7.88 17.19
C ASP A 158 -21.09 8.10 17.16
N ASP A 159 -20.51 8.40 18.33
CA ASP A 159 -19.08 8.66 18.51
C ASP A 159 -18.19 7.45 18.17
N SER A 160 -18.74 6.24 18.05
CA SER A 160 -17.99 5.06 17.61
C SER A 160 -17.78 5.01 16.09
N ILE A 161 -18.47 5.85 15.33
CA ILE A 161 -18.41 5.91 13.87
C ILE A 161 -17.50 7.05 13.44
N HIS A 162 -16.48 6.73 12.66
CA HIS A 162 -15.54 7.72 12.13
C HIS A 162 -15.62 7.85 10.61
N THR A 163 -16.15 6.84 9.92
CA THR A 163 -16.17 6.79 8.46
C THR A 163 -17.55 6.41 7.95
N PHE A 164 -18.08 7.22 7.03
CA PHE A 164 -19.35 6.95 6.33
C PHE A 164 -19.09 6.72 4.85
N ILE A 165 -19.34 5.49 4.39
CA ILE A 165 -19.22 5.10 2.98
C ILE A 165 -20.59 5.25 2.31
N HIS A 166 -20.64 6.03 1.22
CA HIS A 166 -21.87 6.29 0.50
C HIS A 166 -21.68 6.20 -1.03
N PRO A 167 -22.75 5.97 -1.80
CA PRO A 167 -22.66 5.96 -3.25
C PRO A 167 -22.35 7.36 -3.78
N VAL A 168 -21.65 7.45 -4.92
CA VAL A 168 -21.55 8.71 -5.68
C VAL A 168 -22.97 9.15 -6.06
N LEU A 169 -23.27 10.42 -5.78
CA LEU A 169 -24.64 10.93 -5.93
C LEU A 169 -25.10 10.95 -7.39
N ASP A 170 -24.21 11.30 -8.33
CA ASP A 170 -24.57 11.60 -9.72
C ASP A 170 -23.98 10.65 -10.76
N GLN A 171 -23.70 9.40 -10.39
CA GLN A 171 -23.03 8.45 -11.30
C GLN A 171 -23.86 8.16 -12.58
N ASP A 172 -25.18 8.23 -12.48
CA ASP A 172 -26.14 7.82 -13.51
C ASP A 172 -27.15 8.90 -13.90
N ASN A 173 -26.85 10.17 -13.60
CA ASN A 173 -27.85 11.24 -13.63
C ASN A 173 -29.03 10.98 -12.68
N SER A 174 -28.87 10.10 -11.69
CA SER A 174 -29.91 9.75 -10.71
C SER A 174 -30.34 10.97 -9.90
N LEU A 175 -29.44 11.94 -9.69
CA LEU A 175 -29.80 13.22 -9.10
C LEU A 175 -30.87 13.95 -9.93
N HIS A 176 -30.85 13.88 -11.26
CA HIS A 176 -31.84 14.59 -12.10
C HIS A 176 -33.28 14.16 -11.84
N SER A 177 -33.50 12.97 -11.26
CA SER A 177 -34.82 12.51 -10.85
C SER A 177 -35.32 13.11 -9.51
N LEU A 178 -34.42 13.71 -8.72
CA LEU A 178 -34.72 14.29 -7.42
C LEU A 178 -35.14 15.77 -7.54
N SER A 179 -36.04 16.19 -6.65
CA SER A 179 -36.39 17.60 -6.52
C SER A 179 -35.16 18.44 -6.13
N PRO A 180 -35.05 19.70 -6.58
CA PRO A 180 -33.96 20.60 -6.16
C PRO A 180 -33.81 20.70 -4.63
N GLU A 181 -34.93 20.70 -3.90
CA GLU A 181 -34.92 20.72 -2.44
C GLU A 181 -34.28 19.46 -1.84
N THR A 182 -34.58 18.29 -2.40
CA THR A 182 -33.97 17.03 -1.97
C THR A 182 -32.47 17.02 -2.25
N LYS A 183 -32.04 17.54 -3.40
CA LYS A 183 -30.60 17.66 -3.73
C LYS A 183 -29.89 18.55 -2.72
N GLN A 184 -30.44 19.74 -2.46
CA GLN A 184 -29.88 20.68 -1.50
C GLN A 184 -29.76 20.05 -0.11
N LYS A 185 -30.81 19.36 0.36
CA LYS A 185 -30.78 18.65 1.66
C LYS A 185 -29.67 17.59 1.73
N ILE A 186 -29.42 16.86 0.65
CA ILE A 186 -28.33 15.87 0.59
C ILE A 186 -26.96 16.55 0.65
N GLU A 187 -26.77 17.61 -0.14
CA GLU A 187 -25.53 18.38 -0.16
C GLU A 187 -25.23 19.01 1.20
N ASP A 188 -26.23 19.66 1.81
CA ASP A 188 -26.12 20.25 3.13
C ASP A 188 -25.76 19.20 4.19
N ALA A 189 -26.44 18.04 4.17
CA ALA A 189 -26.15 16.95 5.10
C ALA A 189 -24.73 16.39 4.94
N LEU A 190 -24.22 16.28 3.71
CA LEU A 190 -22.85 15.85 3.46
C LEU A 190 -21.82 16.88 3.95
N ILE A 191 -22.07 18.18 3.74
CA ILE A 191 -21.21 19.25 4.24
C ILE A 191 -21.16 19.19 5.77
N GLN A 192 -22.31 19.04 6.43
CA GLN A 192 -22.37 18.93 7.90
C GLN A 192 -21.67 17.66 8.40
N ALA A 193 -21.90 16.51 7.74
CA ALA A 193 -21.27 15.25 8.12
C ALA A 193 -19.75 15.30 7.99
N LYS A 194 -19.20 15.94 6.94
CA LYS A 194 -17.75 16.10 6.73
C LYS A 194 -17.03 16.84 7.86
N LEU A 195 -17.75 17.59 8.70
CA LEU A 195 -17.18 18.24 9.87
C LEU A 195 -16.86 17.27 11.01
N LYS A 196 -17.52 16.10 11.06
CA LYS A 196 -17.34 15.10 12.13
C LYS A 196 -16.92 13.71 11.64
N LEU A 197 -17.25 13.37 10.40
CA LEU A 197 -17.04 12.06 9.80
C LEU A 197 -16.16 12.17 8.56
N LYS A 198 -15.36 11.14 8.32
CA LYS A 198 -14.74 10.91 7.01
C LYS A 198 -15.79 10.33 6.06
N THR A 199 -16.36 11.16 5.20
CA THR A 199 -17.30 10.70 4.15
C THR A 199 -16.53 10.24 2.92
N ILE A 200 -16.79 9.02 2.43
CA ILE A 200 -16.10 8.47 1.26
C ILE A 200 -17.14 8.04 0.21
N PRO A 201 -17.18 8.71 -0.95
CA PRO A 201 -18.04 8.31 -2.05
C PRO A 201 -17.45 7.10 -2.79
N ILE A 202 -18.30 6.16 -3.21
CA ILE A 202 -17.91 4.96 -3.99
C ILE A 202 -18.84 4.74 -5.19
N CYS A 203 -18.32 4.20 -6.28
CA CYS A 203 -19.08 3.89 -7.50
C CYS A 203 -19.41 2.39 -7.63
N ASN A 204 -18.53 1.53 -7.14
CA ASN A 204 -18.62 0.08 -7.32
C ASN A 204 -17.98 -0.70 -6.16
N ILE A 205 -18.10 -2.02 -6.21
CA ILE A 205 -17.51 -2.92 -5.20
C ILE A 205 -15.98 -2.87 -5.12
N SER A 206 -15.27 -2.50 -6.18
CA SER A 206 -13.80 -2.36 -6.18
C SER A 206 -13.38 -1.17 -5.33
N ASP A 207 -14.06 -0.04 -5.48
CA ASP A 207 -13.87 1.14 -4.62
C ASP A 207 -14.18 0.78 -3.16
N LEU A 208 -15.30 0.08 -2.95
CA LEU A 208 -15.75 -0.34 -1.63
C LEU A 208 -14.68 -1.17 -0.89
N VAL A 209 -14.16 -2.23 -1.50
CA VAL A 209 -13.18 -3.11 -0.82
C VAL A 209 -11.85 -2.39 -0.55
N ARG A 210 -11.43 -1.47 -1.42
CA ARG A 210 -10.22 -0.65 -1.25
C ARG A 210 -10.34 0.35 -0.10
N VAL A 211 -11.56 0.81 0.17
CA VAL A 211 -11.84 1.72 1.27
C VAL A 211 -11.96 0.97 2.60
N VAL A 212 -12.56 -0.24 2.58
CA VAL A 212 -12.87 -1.00 3.80
C VAL A 212 -11.67 -1.80 4.32
N TYR A 213 -10.90 -2.43 3.43
CA TYR A 213 -9.82 -3.35 3.83
C TYR A 213 -8.45 -2.73 3.63
N ASN A 214 -7.61 -2.83 4.66
CA ASN A 214 -6.21 -2.45 4.59
C ASN A 214 -5.31 -3.66 4.27
N ASP A 215 -4.06 -3.38 3.90
CA ASP A 215 -3.10 -4.42 3.53
C ASP A 215 -2.84 -5.44 4.67
N GLU A 216 -2.78 -5.01 5.94
CA GLU A 216 -2.56 -5.92 7.07
C GLU A 216 -3.65 -7.00 7.17
N GLN A 217 -4.91 -6.59 7.03
CA GLN A 217 -6.05 -7.50 7.06
C GLN A 217 -6.06 -8.46 5.88
N ILE A 218 -5.74 -7.96 4.68
CA ILE A 218 -5.68 -8.76 3.46
C ILE A 218 -4.61 -9.85 3.62
N ILE A 219 -3.43 -9.51 4.14
CA ILE A 219 -2.34 -10.48 4.32
C ILE A 219 -2.67 -11.52 5.39
N LEU A 220 -3.20 -11.11 6.54
CA LEU A 220 -3.60 -12.07 7.56
C LEU A 220 -4.70 -13.02 7.06
N ALA A 221 -5.69 -12.51 6.33
CA ALA A 221 -6.73 -13.33 5.73
C ALA A 221 -6.17 -14.26 4.64
N SER A 222 -5.31 -13.76 3.77
CA SER A 222 -4.76 -14.53 2.64
C SER A 222 -3.86 -15.67 3.09
N LEU A 223 -3.05 -15.46 4.12
CA LEU A 223 -2.23 -16.50 4.73
C LEU A 223 -3.09 -17.53 5.47
N LYS A 224 -4.08 -17.08 6.27
CA LYS A 224 -4.95 -17.98 7.05
C LYS A 224 -5.92 -18.80 6.18
N GLN A 225 -6.39 -18.26 5.05
CA GLN A 225 -7.33 -18.93 4.14
C GLN A 225 -6.66 -19.53 2.90
N GLY A 226 -5.35 -19.39 2.76
CA GLY A 226 -4.59 -20.05 1.72
C GLY A 226 -4.65 -19.42 0.33
N PHE A 227 -5.03 -18.15 0.21
CA PHE A 227 -5.06 -17.42 -1.07
C PHE A 227 -3.87 -16.45 -1.27
N TYR A 228 -2.83 -16.56 -0.44
CA TYR A 228 -1.66 -15.67 -0.48
C TYR A 228 -0.86 -15.76 -1.79
N ASN A 229 -0.60 -16.97 -2.30
CA ASN A 229 0.21 -17.25 -3.50
C ASN A 229 -0.61 -17.55 -4.77
N ILE A 230 -1.88 -17.16 -4.80
CA ILE A 230 -2.73 -17.41 -5.97
C ILE A 230 -2.43 -16.37 -7.05
N CYS A 231 -2.09 -16.83 -8.26
CA CYS A 231 -2.05 -16.00 -9.45
C CYS A 231 -3.34 -16.18 -10.25
N SER A 232 -4.02 -15.08 -10.57
CA SER A 232 -5.16 -15.11 -11.51
C SER A 232 -4.66 -14.82 -12.92
N ASN A 233 -4.98 -15.71 -13.86
CA ASN A 233 -4.73 -15.51 -15.29
C ASN A 233 -6.01 -15.10 -16.06
N ASP A 234 -7.17 -15.06 -15.41
CA ASP A 234 -8.48 -14.91 -16.08
C ASP A 234 -9.06 -13.49 -15.97
N GLU A 235 -8.70 -12.62 -16.92
CA GLU A 235 -9.11 -11.20 -16.93
C GLU A 235 -10.61 -10.94 -17.18
N LYS A 236 -11.41 -11.97 -17.52
CA LYS A 236 -12.76 -11.76 -18.10
C LYS A 236 -13.93 -11.88 -17.13
N LEU A 237 -13.71 -12.21 -15.85
CA LEU A 237 -14.79 -12.45 -14.90
C LEU A 237 -15.20 -11.17 -14.15
N ILE A 238 -16.51 -11.00 -13.94
CA ILE A 238 -17.05 -9.97 -13.04
C ILE A 238 -16.49 -10.20 -11.63
N GLY A 239 -16.20 -9.12 -10.89
CA GLY A 239 -15.54 -9.25 -9.58
C GLY A 239 -14.04 -9.64 -9.66
N HIS A 240 -13.48 -9.86 -10.85
CA HIS A 240 -12.05 -10.10 -11.02
C HIS A 240 -11.21 -8.96 -10.44
N ASP A 241 -11.60 -7.69 -10.62
CA ASP A 241 -10.87 -6.57 -10.03
C ASP A 241 -10.83 -6.60 -8.49
N VAL A 242 -11.89 -7.10 -7.86
CA VAL A 242 -11.95 -7.28 -6.39
C VAL A 242 -11.07 -8.44 -5.97
N ALA A 243 -11.18 -9.60 -6.64
CA ALA A 243 -10.33 -10.76 -6.36
C ALA A 243 -8.85 -10.42 -6.57
N ARG A 244 -8.53 -9.76 -7.67
CA ARG A 244 -7.22 -9.23 -8.03
C ARG A 244 -6.66 -8.32 -6.95
N PHE A 245 -7.49 -7.42 -6.42
CA PHE A 245 -7.10 -6.59 -5.28
C PHE A 245 -6.72 -7.41 -4.05
N PHE A 246 -7.31 -8.58 -3.78
CA PHE A 246 -6.95 -9.44 -2.65
C PHE A 246 -5.73 -10.36 -2.89
N ILE A 247 -5.47 -10.76 -4.14
CA ILE A 247 -4.41 -11.74 -4.46
C ILE A 247 -3.11 -11.10 -4.96
N GLU A 248 -3.17 -9.96 -5.63
CA GLU A 248 -1.98 -9.33 -6.21
C GLU A 248 -1.09 -8.66 -5.17
N ASN A 249 0.23 -8.71 -5.41
CA ASN A 249 1.25 -8.01 -4.63
C ASN A 249 1.27 -8.41 -3.13
N ASN A 250 0.76 -9.59 -2.78
CA ASN A 250 0.70 -10.02 -1.38
C ASN A 250 2.08 -10.16 -0.73
N GLU A 251 3.11 -10.54 -1.50
CA GLU A 251 4.50 -10.53 -1.03
C GLU A 251 4.97 -9.13 -0.65
N LYS A 252 4.81 -8.15 -1.55
CA LYS A 252 5.16 -6.76 -1.28
C LYS A 252 4.38 -6.18 -0.10
N ARG A 253 3.08 -6.46 -0.03
CA ARG A 253 2.22 -6.04 1.09
C ARG A 253 2.68 -6.64 2.41
N PHE A 254 3.02 -7.93 2.45
CA PHE A 254 3.51 -8.59 3.66
C PHE A 254 4.73 -7.87 4.22
N TRP A 255 5.73 -7.62 3.38
CA TRP A 255 6.95 -6.92 3.81
C TRP A 255 6.68 -5.48 4.25
N ASN A 256 5.84 -4.74 3.53
CA ASN A 256 5.44 -3.38 3.91
C ASN A 256 4.70 -3.33 5.25
N VAL A 257 3.77 -4.27 5.49
CA VAL A 257 3.02 -4.36 6.75
C VAL A 257 3.94 -4.75 7.90
N LEU A 258 4.83 -5.73 7.68
CA LEU A 258 5.81 -6.15 8.69
C LEU A 258 6.72 -4.98 9.09
N GLU A 259 7.24 -4.27 8.11
CA GLU A 259 8.05 -3.07 8.31
C GLU A 259 7.30 -1.97 9.07
N SER A 260 6.07 -1.67 8.64
CA SER A 260 5.23 -0.67 9.30
C SER A 260 4.98 -1.03 10.77
N ASN A 261 4.68 -2.30 11.06
CA ASN A 261 4.50 -2.79 12.43
C ASN A 261 5.78 -2.68 13.26
N LEU A 262 6.95 -2.99 12.69
CA LEU A 262 8.24 -2.87 13.39
C LEU A 262 8.61 -1.41 13.67
N LEU A 263 8.47 -0.52 12.68
CA LEU A 263 8.71 0.93 12.82
C LEU A 263 7.75 1.57 13.83
N ALA A 264 6.47 1.19 13.80
CA ALA A 264 5.46 1.62 14.76
C ALA A 264 5.61 0.95 16.14
N SER A 265 6.65 0.14 16.36
CA SER A 265 6.90 -0.59 17.62
C SER A 265 5.76 -1.54 18.03
N GLN A 266 4.95 -1.99 17.07
CA GLN A 266 3.85 -2.95 17.25
C GLN A 266 4.38 -4.40 17.16
N ILE A 267 5.35 -4.73 18.03
CA ILE A 267 6.14 -5.98 17.93
C ILE A 267 5.26 -7.23 17.99
N ASN A 268 4.22 -7.25 18.83
CA ASN A 268 3.32 -8.41 18.92
C ASN A 268 2.61 -8.70 17.59
N LYS A 269 2.20 -7.68 16.85
CA LYS A 269 1.60 -7.86 15.52
C LYS A 269 2.62 -8.32 14.49
N ALA A 270 3.84 -7.77 14.53
CA ALA A 270 4.94 -8.23 13.67
C ALA A 270 5.24 -9.72 13.90
N LYS A 271 5.25 -10.18 15.17
CA LYS A 271 5.42 -11.59 15.53
C LYS A 271 4.25 -12.45 15.05
N GLU A 272 3.00 -12.02 15.27
CA GLU A 272 1.82 -12.74 14.76
C GLU A 272 1.90 -12.89 13.23
N LEU A 273 2.23 -11.81 12.52
CA LEU A 273 2.32 -11.81 11.07
C LEU A 273 3.41 -12.78 10.56
N LEU A 274 4.60 -12.75 11.15
CA LEU A 274 5.69 -13.68 10.83
C LEU A 274 5.29 -15.14 11.12
N GLN A 275 4.62 -15.38 12.25
CA GLN A 275 4.16 -16.71 12.63
C GLN A 275 3.14 -17.24 11.63
N VAL A 276 2.10 -16.47 11.32
CA VAL A 276 1.06 -16.85 10.35
C VAL A 276 1.68 -17.08 8.96
N PHE A 277 2.66 -16.28 8.56
CA PHE A 277 3.41 -16.46 7.32
C PHE A 277 4.19 -17.78 7.29
N SER A 278 4.94 -18.07 8.35
CA SER A 278 5.68 -19.33 8.47
C SER A 278 4.76 -20.56 8.47
N GLN A 279 3.64 -20.51 9.19
CA GLN A 279 2.66 -21.58 9.25
C GLN A 279 2.00 -21.86 7.90
N PHE A 280 1.68 -20.81 7.15
CA PHE A 280 1.18 -20.94 5.78
C PHE A 280 2.19 -21.70 4.90
N HIS A 281 3.48 -21.31 4.93
CA HIS A 281 4.52 -21.96 4.14
C HIS A 281 4.85 -23.39 4.59
N ILE A 282 4.81 -23.66 5.90
CA ILE A 282 4.92 -25.02 6.45
C ILE A 282 3.79 -25.91 5.93
N HIS A 283 2.55 -25.39 5.92
CA HIS A 283 1.40 -26.12 5.39
C HIS A 283 1.53 -26.41 3.89
N GLN A 284 2.06 -25.45 3.13
CA GLN A 284 2.38 -25.63 1.70
C GLN A 284 3.59 -26.52 1.44
N LYS A 285 4.37 -26.88 2.49
CA LYS A 285 5.63 -27.63 2.38
C LYS A 285 6.66 -26.96 1.48
N LEU A 286 6.76 -25.63 1.57
CA LEU A 286 7.63 -24.82 0.74
C LEU A 286 8.39 -23.82 1.59
N TYR A 287 9.71 -23.74 1.40
CA TYR A 287 10.51 -22.65 1.96
C TYR A 287 10.34 -21.38 1.09
N PRO A 288 9.92 -20.24 1.66
CA PRO A 288 9.79 -19.00 0.91
C PRO A 288 11.15 -18.50 0.46
N LYS A 289 11.28 -18.16 -0.83
CA LYS A 289 12.52 -17.70 -1.44
C LYS A 289 13.07 -16.46 -0.71
N GLN A 290 14.36 -16.49 -0.37
CA GLN A 290 15.07 -15.35 0.26
C GLN A 290 14.42 -14.84 1.57
N PHE A 291 13.67 -15.68 2.29
CA PHE A 291 12.95 -15.24 3.49
C PHE A 291 13.88 -14.71 4.58
N GLY A 292 14.97 -15.41 4.86
CA GLY A 292 15.96 -15.02 5.86
C GLY A 292 16.70 -13.74 5.48
N GLN A 293 17.07 -13.61 4.21
CA GLN A 293 17.73 -12.43 3.65
C GLN A 293 16.81 -11.20 3.70
N CYS A 294 15.55 -11.32 3.26
CA CYS A 294 14.58 -10.24 3.32
C CYS A 294 14.31 -9.78 4.75
N LEU A 295 14.16 -10.73 5.69
CA LEU A 295 13.99 -10.41 7.10
C LEU A 295 15.25 -9.75 7.69
N ASN A 296 16.44 -10.26 7.37
CA ASN A 296 17.70 -9.68 7.80
C ASN A 296 17.83 -8.23 7.33
N ASN A 297 17.59 -7.98 6.04
CA ASN A 297 17.70 -6.66 5.43
C ASN A 297 16.70 -5.67 6.05
N LEU A 298 15.47 -6.14 6.33
CA LEU A 298 14.48 -5.34 7.04
C LEU A 298 14.96 -4.99 8.45
N ILE A 299 15.44 -5.96 9.23
CA ILE A 299 15.94 -5.69 10.58
C ILE A 299 17.12 -4.74 10.52
N GLN A 300 18.08 -4.94 9.61
CA GLN A 300 19.24 -4.07 9.45
C GLN A 300 18.88 -2.66 9.00
N SER A 301 17.72 -2.46 8.35
CA SER A 301 17.26 -1.13 7.98
C SER A 301 16.47 -0.41 9.06
N LEU A 302 16.14 -1.03 10.19
CA LEU A 302 15.41 -0.36 11.25
C LEU A 302 16.32 0.62 12.02
N PRO A 303 15.78 1.72 12.57
CA PRO A 303 16.48 2.58 13.51
C PRO A 303 17.14 1.77 14.65
N PRO A 304 18.43 2.04 14.98
CA PRO A 304 19.15 1.30 16.02
C PRO A 304 18.41 1.22 17.36
N GLU A 305 17.70 2.28 17.75
CA GLU A 305 16.91 2.35 18.98
C GLU A 305 15.76 1.33 18.98
N ILE A 306 15.05 1.20 17.85
CA ILE A 306 13.98 0.21 17.71
C ILE A 306 14.56 -1.20 17.84
N ARG A 307 15.68 -1.47 17.14
CA ARG A 307 16.34 -2.78 17.16
C ARG A 307 16.81 -3.18 18.56
N ARG A 308 17.48 -2.26 19.25
CA ARG A 308 18.14 -2.57 20.53
C ARG A 308 17.19 -2.52 21.73
N LEU A 309 16.19 -1.66 21.71
CA LEU A 309 15.38 -1.35 22.90
C LEU A 309 13.93 -1.82 22.80
N LYS A 310 13.36 -1.90 21.59
CA LYS A 310 11.93 -2.18 21.42
C LYS A 310 11.64 -3.60 20.96
N ILE A 311 12.52 -4.20 20.18
CA ILE A 311 12.34 -5.57 19.70
C ILE A 311 12.84 -6.55 20.76
N ASN A 312 11.93 -7.38 21.27
CA ASN A 312 12.26 -8.47 22.18
C ASN A 312 12.42 -9.77 21.40
N PRO A 313 13.64 -10.32 21.22
CA PRO A 313 13.84 -11.56 20.49
C PRO A 313 13.24 -12.78 21.23
N PRO A 314 12.89 -13.85 20.50
CA PRO A 314 12.93 -13.95 19.05
C PRO A 314 11.70 -13.29 18.38
N LEU A 315 11.88 -12.75 17.17
CA LEU A 315 10.80 -12.26 16.30
C LEU A 315 9.97 -13.40 15.71
N LEU A 316 10.60 -14.53 15.42
CA LEU A 316 9.95 -15.76 14.97
C LEU A 316 10.45 -16.92 15.86
N PRO A 317 9.58 -17.64 16.58
CA PRO A 317 10.01 -18.72 17.46
C PRO A 317 10.72 -19.85 16.69
N THR A 318 11.71 -20.47 17.33
CA THR A 318 12.45 -21.61 16.78
C THR A 318 11.54 -22.79 16.42
N SER A 319 10.42 -22.94 17.13
CA SER A 319 9.38 -23.95 16.84
C SER A 319 8.72 -23.77 15.47
N GLU A 320 8.76 -22.57 14.90
CA GLU A 320 8.27 -22.28 13.54
C GLU A 320 9.41 -22.37 12.52
N ILE A 321 10.62 -21.90 12.87
CA ILE A 321 11.78 -21.91 11.96
C ILE A 321 12.24 -23.32 11.61
N ILE A 322 12.32 -24.23 12.59
CA ILE A 322 12.81 -25.60 12.35
C ILE A 322 11.94 -26.34 11.33
N PRO A 323 10.61 -26.45 11.48
CA PRO A 323 9.76 -27.08 10.47
C PRO A 323 9.86 -26.40 9.11
N LEU A 324 9.94 -25.06 9.07
CA LEU A 324 10.05 -24.33 7.82
C LEU A 324 11.36 -24.68 7.07
N SER A 325 12.48 -24.79 7.80
CA SER A 325 13.79 -25.13 7.24
C SER A 325 13.86 -26.54 6.64
N GLN A 326 12.95 -27.45 7.01
CA GLN A 326 12.90 -28.80 6.43
C GLN A 326 12.45 -28.79 4.96
N PHE A 327 11.86 -27.69 4.49
CA PHE A 327 11.45 -27.51 3.09
C PHE A 327 12.46 -26.71 2.26
N ALA A 328 13.57 -26.29 2.87
CA ALA A 328 14.65 -25.57 2.19
C ALA A 328 15.43 -26.53 1.29
N GLN A 329 15.80 -26.05 0.10
CA GLN A 329 16.73 -26.76 -0.78
C GLN A 329 18.18 -26.43 -0.40
N GLU A 330 19.15 -27.13 -0.99
CA GLU A 330 20.58 -26.87 -0.74
C GLU A 330 20.97 -25.41 -1.04
N ALA A 331 20.35 -24.80 -2.07
CA ALA A 331 20.52 -23.40 -2.41
C ALA A 331 19.99 -22.42 -1.35
N ASP A 332 19.08 -22.87 -0.47
CA ASP A 332 18.44 -22.06 0.56
C ASP A 332 19.13 -22.16 1.93
N HIS A 333 20.13 -23.05 2.11
CA HIS A 333 20.75 -23.29 3.41
C HIS A 333 21.33 -22.02 4.05
N GLU A 334 21.93 -21.15 3.24
CA GLU A 334 22.45 -19.88 3.74
C GLU A 334 21.34 -18.89 4.13
N ASP A 335 20.25 -18.88 3.38
CA ASP A 335 19.08 -18.08 3.70
C ASP A 335 18.43 -18.55 5.01
N VAL A 336 18.34 -19.87 5.25
CA VAL A 336 17.88 -20.43 6.53
C VAL A 336 18.77 -19.95 7.69
N ARG A 337 20.09 -19.92 7.52
CA ARG A 337 21.00 -19.40 8.55
C ARG A 337 20.75 -17.92 8.82
N LEU A 338 20.50 -17.12 7.79
CA LEU A 338 20.10 -15.71 7.94
C LEU A 338 18.77 -15.59 8.67
N LEU A 339 17.81 -16.47 8.41
CA LEU A 339 16.52 -16.49 9.11
C LEU A 339 16.69 -16.74 10.61
N PHE A 340 17.49 -17.74 11.01
CA PHE A 340 17.78 -18.00 12.42
C PHE A 340 18.40 -16.78 13.10
N LYS A 341 19.43 -16.18 12.49
CA LYS A 341 20.13 -15.01 13.03
C LYS A 341 19.19 -13.81 13.17
N SER A 342 18.44 -13.52 12.12
CA SER A 342 17.50 -12.39 12.05
C SER A 342 16.39 -12.53 13.09
N ALA A 343 15.83 -13.74 13.22
CA ALA A 343 14.79 -14.01 14.19
C ALA A 343 15.28 -13.80 15.63
N HIS A 344 16.54 -14.13 15.95
CA HIS A 344 17.12 -13.98 17.29
C HIS A 344 17.89 -12.66 17.50
N MET A 345 17.97 -11.83 16.45
CA MET A 345 18.74 -10.58 16.44
C MET A 345 20.22 -10.76 16.79
N GLU A 346 20.79 -11.90 16.41
CA GLU A 346 22.22 -12.16 16.60
C GLU A 346 23.04 -11.30 15.64
N LYS A 347 24.15 -10.72 16.13
CA LYS A 347 25.11 -10.03 15.26
C LYS A 347 25.68 -11.04 14.27
N VAL A 348 25.53 -10.78 12.98
CA VAL A 348 26.10 -11.62 11.92
C VAL A 348 27.62 -11.50 11.98
N PRO A 349 28.39 -12.61 12.13
CA PRO A 349 29.85 -12.55 11.95
C PRO A 349 30.16 -12.08 10.53
N GLU A 350 31.21 -11.26 10.37
CA GLU A 350 31.66 -10.74 9.07
C GLU A 350 31.92 -11.88 8.08
N TRP A 351 31.31 -11.79 6.90
CA TRP A 351 31.52 -12.76 5.81
C TRP A 351 32.29 -12.07 4.68
N THR A 352 33.47 -12.62 4.37
CA THR A 352 34.23 -12.29 3.16
C THR A 352 33.81 -13.25 2.06
N ASN A 353 32.79 -12.90 1.27
CA ASN A 353 32.48 -13.65 0.06
C ASN A 353 32.59 -12.75 -1.17
N ASP A 354 33.51 -13.14 -2.06
CA ASP A 354 33.66 -12.61 -3.42
C ASP A 354 32.52 -13.17 -4.29
N TYR A 355 31.46 -12.38 -4.50
CA TYR A 355 30.42 -12.71 -5.48
C TYR A 355 30.53 -11.81 -6.71
N GLU A 356 30.65 -12.44 -7.87
CA GLU A 356 30.62 -11.79 -9.18
C GLU A 356 29.20 -11.32 -9.51
N ILE A 357 29.08 -10.06 -9.90
CA ILE A 357 27.83 -9.40 -10.28
C ILE A 357 27.33 -10.01 -11.59
N ILE A 358 26.17 -10.67 -11.56
CA ILE A 358 25.51 -11.20 -12.77
C ILE A 358 24.93 -10.03 -13.57
N GLN A 359 25.47 -9.81 -14.77
CA GLN A 359 24.92 -8.86 -15.74
C GLN A 359 23.63 -9.43 -16.35
N VAL A 360 22.55 -8.66 -16.25
CA VAL A 360 21.27 -8.97 -16.88
C VAL A 360 21.37 -8.64 -18.37
N ASN A 361 21.37 -9.69 -19.21
CA ASN A 361 21.28 -9.56 -20.67
C ASN A 361 19.82 -9.28 -21.06
N SER A 362 19.53 -8.08 -21.55
CA SER A 362 18.28 -7.80 -22.25
C SER A 362 18.54 -7.75 -23.76
N GLU A 363 18.01 -8.74 -24.49
CA GLU A 363 18.00 -8.76 -25.94
C GLU A 363 16.98 -7.70 -26.44
N ALA A 364 17.47 -6.66 -27.12
CA ALA A 364 16.64 -5.60 -27.68
C ALA A 364 16.41 -5.84 -29.18
N ASN A 365 15.13 -5.95 -29.55
CA ASN A 365 14.65 -6.00 -30.93
C ASN A 365 14.82 -4.66 -31.65
N ASP A 366 15.00 -4.75 -32.96
CA ASP A 366 15.33 -3.66 -33.87
C ASP A 366 14.10 -2.83 -34.25
N GLU A 367 13.81 -1.78 -33.46
CA GLU A 367 12.81 -0.76 -33.77
C GLU A 367 13.44 0.56 -34.26
N ARG A 368 12.70 1.28 -35.12
CA ARG A 368 13.10 2.53 -35.80
C ARG A 368 13.68 3.58 -34.84
N GLU A 369 14.71 4.30 -35.28
CA GLU A 369 15.48 5.28 -34.48
C GLU A 369 14.64 6.35 -33.75
N ASP A 370 13.52 6.81 -34.34
CA ASP A 370 12.62 7.79 -33.71
C ASP A 370 11.85 7.21 -32.51
N GLY A 371 11.60 5.90 -32.50
CA GLY A 371 11.01 5.18 -31.36
C GLY A 371 11.98 5.04 -30.20
N LYS A 372 13.25 4.75 -30.49
CA LYS A 372 14.32 4.65 -29.47
C LYS A 372 14.51 5.96 -28.71
N LEU A 373 14.53 7.10 -29.42
CA LEU A 373 14.65 8.41 -28.79
C LEU A 373 13.45 8.74 -27.89
N LYS A 374 12.22 8.51 -28.37
CA LYS A 374 11.02 8.74 -27.55
C LYS A 374 11.01 7.86 -26.31
N ALA A 375 11.47 6.62 -26.42
CA ALA A 375 11.65 5.73 -25.27
C ALA A 375 12.66 6.30 -24.26
N ILE A 376 13.85 6.73 -24.72
CA ILE A 376 14.87 7.38 -23.86
C ILE A 376 14.27 8.61 -23.14
N LEU A 377 13.67 9.54 -23.89
CA LEU A 377 13.09 10.77 -23.32
C LEU A 377 11.95 10.47 -22.35
N SER A 378 11.17 9.41 -22.60
CA SER A 378 10.14 8.97 -21.67
C SER A 378 10.75 8.41 -20.38
N GLU A 379 11.78 7.55 -20.44
CA GLU A 379 12.43 6.97 -19.24
C GLU A 379 13.13 8.04 -18.39
N ILE A 380 13.82 9.01 -19.02
CA ILE A 380 14.52 10.09 -18.30
C ILE A 380 13.60 11.28 -17.94
N ASN A 381 12.31 11.20 -18.28
CA ASN A 381 11.37 12.27 -17.96
C ASN A 381 11.35 12.50 -16.43
N PRO A 382 11.43 13.75 -15.96
CA PRO A 382 11.40 14.07 -14.53
C PRO A 382 10.23 13.48 -13.76
N ASP A 383 9.05 13.31 -14.38
CA ASP A 383 7.89 12.69 -13.72
C ASP A 383 8.11 11.18 -13.53
N ASN A 384 8.71 10.51 -14.51
CA ASN A 384 9.06 9.09 -14.41
C ASN A 384 10.20 8.87 -13.41
N LEU A 385 11.23 9.73 -13.41
CA LEU A 385 12.30 9.72 -12.40
C LEU A 385 11.75 9.97 -10.98
N THR A 386 10.81 10.90 -10.84
CA THR A 386 10.14 11.18 -9.57
C THR A 386 9.32 9.97 -9.13
N LYS A 387 8.52 9.38 -10.01
CA LYS A 387 7.72 8.18 -9.70
C LYS A 387 8.60 6.98 -9.34
N ARG A 388 9.71 6.79 -10.03
CA ARG A 388 10.61 5.63 -9.87
C ARG A 388 11.55 5.74 -8.68
N PHE A 389 12.07 6.94 -8.40
CA PHE A 389 13.06 7.16 -7.34
C PHE A 389 12.61 8.19 -6.31
N GLY A 390 12.12 9.35 -6.74
CA GLY A 390 11.72 10.44 -5.83
C GLY A 390 10.69 10.01 -4.79
N THR A 391 9.49 9.62 -5.23
CA THR A 391 8.38 9.24 -4.36
C THR A 391 8.73 8.06 -3.45
N PRO A 392 9.36 6.96 -3.91
CA PRO A 392 9.77 5.89 -3.01
C PRO A 392 10.79 6.33 -1.95
N ILE A 393 11.78 7.15 -2.32
CA ILE A 393 12.79 7.68 -1.38
C ILE A 393 12.15 8.64 -0.37
N ASP A 394 11.28 9.54 -0.82
CA ASP A 394 10.56 10.47 0.07
C ASP A 394 9.65 9.71 1.04
N THR A 395 9.00 8.65 0.56
CA THR A 395 8.20 7.74 1.40
C THR A 395 9.07 7.04 2.43
N ALA A 396 10.23 6.52 2.01
CA ALA A 396 11.20 5.89 2.91
C ALA A 396 11.65 6.84 4.01
N ARG A 397 11.96 8.08 3.65
CA ARG A 397 12.34 9.11 4.60
C ARG A 397 11.22 9.44 5.57
N ALA A 398 9.98 9.56 5.09
CA ALA A 398 8.81 9.87 5.92
C ALA A 398 8.46 8.75 6.92
N THR A 399 8.74 7.48 6.59
CA THR A 399 8.48 6.34 7.47
C THR A 399 9.62 6.07 8.47
N TYR A 400 10.84 6.56 8.20
CA TYR A 400 11.98 6.40 9.10
C TYR A 400 11.92 7.40 10.26
N ILE A 401 11.37 6.94 11.39
CA ILE A 401 11.19 7.74 12.62
C ILE A 401 12.24 7.32 13.66
N MET A 402 12.96 8.30 14.21
CA MET A 402 13.84 8.11 15.35
C MET A 402 13.20 8.67 16.63
N ASP A 403 13.44 8.01 17.76
CA ASP A 403 13.04 8.52 19.07
C ASP A 403 13.97 9.64 19.57
N SER A 404 15.24 9.62 19.15
CA SER A 404 16.26 10.61 19.48
C SER A 404 16.79 11.29 18.23
N VAL A 405 17.01 12.60 18.32
CA VAL A 405 17.72 13.36 17.27
C VAL A 405 19.21 13.50 17.54
N THR A 406 19.66 13.11 18.73
CA THR A 406 21.08 13.13 19.12
C THR A 406 21.62 11.72 19.32
N ILE A 407 22.93 11.58 19.16
CA ILE A 407 23.68 10.34 19.36
C ILE A 407 24.83 10.54 20.35
N ASN A 408 25.16 9.47 21.07
CA ASN A 408 26.15 9.52 22.16
C ASN A 408 27.54 9.01 21.75
N SER A 409 27.62 8.20 20.68
CA SER A 409 28.88 7.58 20.25
C SER A 409 29.05 7.61 18.74
N TYR A 410 30.29 7.46 18.28
CA TYR A 410 30.60 7.34 16.85
C TYR A 410 30.10 6.00 16.27
N GLU A 411 30.04 4.95 17.08
CA GLU A 411 29.47 3.67 16.65
C GLU A 411 27.97 3.79 16.40
N ASP A 412 27.23 4.45 17.28
CA ASP A 412 25.80 4.72 17.09
C ASP A 412 25.53 5.60 15.87
N PHE A 413 26.42 6.57 15.61
CA PHE A 413 26.36 7.39 14.40
C PHE A 413 26.42 6.53 13.13
N ASN A 414 27.47 5.72 13.01
CA ASN A 414 27.69 4.89 11.84
C ASN A 414 26.58 3.86 11.68
N ASP A 415 26.10 3.28 12.78
CA ASP A 415 25.00 2.32 12.76
C ASP A 415 23.69 2.96 12.27
N ALA A 416 23.38 4.18 12.73
CA ALA A 416 22.19 4.91 12.29
C ALA A 416 22.28 5.31 10.80
N VAL A 417 23.43 5.83 10.37
CA VAL A 417 23.68 6.21 8.96
C VAL A 417 23.61 4.99 8.04
N THR A 418 24.21 3.87 8.44
CA THR A 418 24.18 2.62 7.68
C THR A 418 22.76 2.06 7.59
N SER A 419 22.04 2.00 8.71
CA SER A 419 20.66 1.49 8.75
C SER A 419 19.73 2.35 7.89
N PHE A 420 19.90 3.67 7.93
CA PHE A 420 19.14 4.59 7.08
C PHE A 420 19.45 4.40 5.59
N TYR A 421 20.72 4.20 5.22
CA TYR A 421 21.09 3.90 3.84
C TYR A 421 20.45 2.59 3.34
N ILE A 422 20.50 1.52 4.13
CA ILE A 422 19.85 0.24 3.79
C ILE A 422 18.33 0.46 3.62
N HIS A 423 17.71 1.28 4.48
CA HIS A 423 16.29 1.64 4.39
C HIS A 423 15.96 2.30 3.04
N LEU A 424 16.73 3.30 2.62
CA LEU A 424 16.55 3.96 1.33
C LEU A 424 16.71 2.97 0.16
N MET A 425 17.72 2.10 0.21
CA MET A 425 17.99 1.11 -0.83
C MET A 425 16.86 0.07 -0.97
N ARG A 426 16.24 -0.36 0.14
CA ARG A 426 15.08 -1.27 0.13
C ARG A 426 13.89 -0.65 -0.60
N HIS A 427 13.61 0.62 -0.35
CA HIS A 427 12.45 1.31 -0.93
C HIS A 427 12.53 1.53 -2.45
N ILE A 428 13.73 1.56 -3.03
CA ILE A 428 13.92 1.64 -4.50
C ILE A 428 14.06 0.25 -5.15
N GLY A 429 13.93 -0.84 -4.39
CA GLY A 429 13.97 -2.22 -4.91
C GLY A 429 15.34 -2.66 -5.42
N ARG A 430 16.44 -2.08 -4.90
CA ARG A 430 17.81 -2.43 -5.33
C ARG A 430 18.50 -3.48 -4.46
N ILE A 431 17.91 -3.88 -3.33
CA ILE A 431 18.45 -4.95 -2.50
C ILE A 431 17.81 -6.28 -2.92
N SER A 432 18.21 -6.79 -4.09
CA SER A 432 17.89 -8.16 -4.49
C SER A 432 18.91 -9.16 -3.95
N ASP A 433 20.14 -8.70 -3.74
CA ASP A 433 21.28 -9.49 -3.26
C ASP A 433 21.62 -9.13 -1.80
N PRO A 434 22.24 -10.06 -1.04
CA PRO A 434 22.60 -9.81 0.34
C PRO A 434 23.72 -8.77 0.36
N ILE A 435 23.36 -7.51 0.64
CA ILE A 435 24.35 -6.47 0.88
C ILE A 435 25.04 -6.82 2.20
N THR A 436 26.34 -7.06 2.14
CA THR A 436 27.14 -7.22 3.36
C THR A 436 27.08 -5.92 4.16
N LEU A 437 26.99 -6.01 5.48
CA LEU A 437 26.87 -4.83 6.33
C LEU A 437 28.04 -3.86 6.10
N ASP A 438 29.24 -4.37 5.81
CA ASP A 438 30.42 -3.56 5.51
C ASP A 438 30.32 -2.83 4.17
N ALA A 439 29.79 -3.47 3.13
CA ALA A 439 29.52 -2.79 1.87
C ALA A 439 28.48 -1.69 2.05
N ALA A 440 27.40 -1.96 2.78
CA ALA A 440 26.39 -0.95 3.13
C ALA A 440 27.02 0.21 3.92
N LYS A 441 27.85 -0.10 4.91
CA LYS A 441 28.54 0.91 5.74
C LYS A 441 29.49 1.78 4.91
N SER A 442 30.26 1.17 4.01
CA SER A 442 31.16 1.87 3.10
C SER A 442 30.40 2.81 2.17
N GLU A 443 29.34 2.34 1.51
CA GLU A 443 28.53 3.19 0.63
C GLU A 443 27.75 4.26 1.40
N ALA A 444 27.27 3.96 2.61
CA ALA A 444 26.61 4.93 3.48
C ALA A 444 27.57 6.04 3.93
N SER A 445 28.80 5.69 4.29
CA SER A 445 29.86 6.66 4.65
C SER A 445 30.20 7.55 3.46
N LYS A 446 30.34 6.96 2.26
CA LYS A 446 30.61 7.71 1.03
C LYS A 446 29.47 8.67 0.66
N LEU A 447 28.21 8.24 0.83
CA LEU A 447 27.04 9.09 0.63
C LEU A 447 27.05 10.26 1.63
N LEU A 448 27.35 9.99 2.90
CA LEU A 448 27.42 11.00 3.96
C LEU A 448 28.52 12.03 3.66
N GLU A 449 29.72 11.58 3.32
CA GLU A 449 30.86 12.44 2.99
C GLU A 449 30.52 13.37 1.81
N GLN A 450 29.93 12.83 0.74
CA GLN A 450 29.49 13.62 -0.41
C GLN A 450 28.39 14.63 -0.05
N THR A 451 27.47 14.24 0.84
CA THR A 451 26.39 15.12 1.33
C THR A 451 26.96 16.32 2.09
N PHE A 452 28.00 16.11 2.91
CA PHE A 452 28.58 17.14 3.78
C PHE A 452 29.92 17.71 3.29
N ILE A 453 30.33 17.43 2.04
CA ILE A 453 31.65 17.83 1.49
C ILE A 453 31.92 19.34 1.60
N LYS A 454 30.87 20.17 1.48
CA LYS A 454 30.98 21.65 1.60
C LYS A 454 30.87 22.17 3.03
N ARG A 455 30.55 21.31 3.99
CA ARG A 455 30.29 21.65 5.40
C ARG A 455 31.31 21.06 6.37
N GLY A 456 32.37 20.41 5.88
CA GLY A 456 33.39 19.76 6.71
C GLY A 456 33.31 18.24 6.77
N GLY A 457 32.53 17.61 5.88
CA GLY A 457 32.45 16.16 5.74
C GLY A 457 31.88 15.46 6.97
N ASP A 458 32.41 14.26 7.24
CA ASP A 458 31.92 13.37 8.31
C ASP A 458 32.04 13.97 9.71
N GLU A 459 33.09 14.77 9.97
CA GLU A 459 33.28 15.43 11.27
C GLU A 459 32.17 16.43 11.57
N ALA A 460 31.75 17.19 10.55
CA ALA A 460 30.68 18.15 10.68
C ALA A 460 29.32 17.46 10.87
N ALA A 461 29.08 16.37 10.14
CA ALA A 461 27.88 15.56 10.34
C ALA A 461 27.84 14.94 11.74
N LEU A 462 28.95 14.39 12.24
CA LEU A 462 29.05 13.85 13.60
C LEU A 462 28.84 14.93 14.68
N ALA A 463 29.39 16.14 14.47
CA ALA A 463 29.16 17.26 15.38
C ALA A 463 27.67 17.66 15.40
N GLU A 464 27.03 17.78 14.23
CA GLU A 464 25.59 18.03 14.12
C GLU A 464 24.78 16.94 14.83
N ALA A 465 25.14 15.68 14.64
CA ALA A 465 24.48 14.54 15.26
C ALA A 465 24.61 14.53 16.80
N ARG A 466 25.69 15.08 17.36
CA ARG A 466 25.90 15.17 18.82
C ARG A 466 25.18 16.36 19.46
N TYR A 467 25.24 17.52 18.80
CA TYR A 467 24.76 18.78 19.39
C TYR A 467 23.38 19.21 18.90
N ALA A 468 22.90 18.65 17.79
CA ALA A 468 21.61 18.94 17.16
C ALA A 468 21.33 20.43 16.90
N ASN A 469 22.36 21.19 16.54
CA ASN A 469 22.24 22.64 16.30
C ASN A 469 21.24 22.99 15.18
N ASN A 470 21.10 22.11 14.18
CA ASN A 470 20.22 22.25 13.03
C ASN A 470 19.14 21.15 12.99
N GLY A 471 18.91 20.44 14.10
CA GLY A 471 17.95 19.34 14.19
C GLY A 471 18.58 17.94 14.22
N GLY A 472 19.92 17.84 14.29
CA GLY A 472 20.64 16.60 14.58
C GLY A 472 20.52 15.56 13.47
N MET A 473 20.31 14.30 13.85
CA MET A 473 20.18 13.17 12.93
C MET A 473 19.07 13.37 11.90
N ARG A 474 17.98 14.07 12.26
CA ARG A 474 16.88 14.36 11.34
C ARG A 474 17.36 15.16 10.13
N PHE A 475 18.14 16.21 10.38
CA PHE A 475 18.70 17.08 9.36
C PHE A 475 19.71 16.32 8.47
N ILE A 476 20.56 15.49 9.09
CA ILE A 476 21.51 14.65 8.36
C ILE A 476 20.78 13.73 7.39
N PHE A 477 19.71 13.07 7.85
CA PHE A 477 18.91 12.20 7.00
C PHE A 477 18.17 12.95 5.90
N ASP A 478 17.65 14.16 6.17
CA ASP A 478 17.02 14.99 5.15
C ASP A 478 18.02 15.34 4.03
N GLU A 479 19.24 15.76 4.40
CA GLU A 479 20.30 16.10 3.43
C GLU A 479 20.79 14.85 2.66
N MET A 480 21.00 13.72 3.36
CA MET A 480 21.34 12.45 2.72
C MET A 480 20.23 11.97 1.78
N THR A 481 18.96 12.18 2.10
CA THR A 481 17.82 11.85 1.22
C THR A 481 17.90 12.61 -0.09
N GLU A 482 18.14 13.92 -0.04
CA GLU A 482 18.28 14.75 -1.24
C GLU A 482 19.52 14.39 -2.08
N GLN A 483 20.65 14.11 -1.42
CA GLN A 483 21.85 13.63 -2.11
C GLN A 483 21.60 12.27 -2.79
N PHE A 484 20.99 11.33 -2.07
CA PHE A 484 20.68 10.00 -2.58
C PHE A 484 19.73 10.05 -3.77
N LYS A 485 18.66 10.87 -3.72
CA LYS A 485 17.77 11.10 -4.87
C LYS A 485 18.54 11.58 -6.11
N ARG A 486 19.45 12.56 -5.94
CA ARG A 486 20.27 13.07 -7.05
C ARG A 486 21.17 11.98 -7.64
N GLU A 487 21.82 11.18 -6.78
CA GLU A 487 22.67 10.08 -7.23
C GLU A 487 21.91 9.00 -7.98
N GLN A 488 20.75 8.55 -7.46
CA GLN A 488 19.95 7.51 -8.10
C GLN A 488 19.40 7.95 -9.45
N LYS A 489 18.91 9.20 -9.55
CA LYS A 489 18.49 9.79 -10.83
C LYS A 489 19.66 9.87 -11.81
N ARG A 490 20.82 10.39 -11.39
CA ARG A 490 22.02 10.49 -12.22
C ARG A 490 22.50 9.12 -12.71
N MET A 491 22.54 8.11 -11.83
CA MET A 491 22.92 6.75 -12.20
C MET A 491 21.95 6.16 -13.23
N HIS A 492 20.64 6.37 -13.05
CA HIS A 492 19.64 5.86 -13.97
C HIS A 492 19.70 6.54 -15.34
N VAL A 493 19.84 7.87 -15.38
CA VAL A 493 20.03 8.62 -16.63
C VAL A 493 21.27 8.12 -17.37
N ASN A 494 22.39 7.98 -16.66
CA ASN A 494 23.61 7.43 -17.25
C ASN A 494 23.45 5.99 -17.74
N TYR A 495 22.69 5.15 -17.02
CA TYR A 495 22.37 3.79 -17.45
C TYR A 495 21.54 3.79 -18.74
N VAL A 496 20.45 4.56 -18.79
CA VAL A 496 19.59 4.66 -19.98
C VAL A 496 20.38 5.18 -21.19
N LEU A 497 21.22 6.21 -20.98
CA LEU A 497 22.07 6.76 -22.04
C LEU A 497 23.12 5.76 -22.53
N ARG A 498 23.77 5.01 -21.64
CA ARG A 498 24.77 3.99 -22.01
C ARG A 498 24.13 2.81 -22.74
N PHE A 499 22.92 2.42 -22.34
CA PHE A 499 22.20 1.31 -22.96
C PHE A 499 21.67 1.69 -24.35
N ALA A 500 21.18 2.92 -24.48
CA ALA A 500 20.55 3.36 -25.71
C ALA A 500 21.52 3.95 -26.75
N ILE A 501 22.72 4.38 -26.32
CA ILE A 501 23.73 5.01 -27.18
C ILE A 501 25.07 4.33 -26.93
N ASP A 502 25.58 3.64 -27.96
CA ASP A 502 26.96 3.18 -27.95
C ASP A 502 27.88 4.39 -27.82
N SER A 503 28.76 4.36 -26.82
CA SER A 503 29.76 5.41 -26.59
C SER A 503 30.70 5.63 -27.78
N SER A 504 30.79 4.69 -28.72
CA SER A 504 31.58 4.79 -29.95
C SER A 504 30.75 5.28 -31.16
N ASP A 505 29.43 5.25 -31.08
CA ASP A 505 28.54 5.69 -32.15
C ASP A 505 28.34 7.21 -32.09
N TRP A 506 29.14 7.91 -32.89
CA TRP A 506 29.05 9.36 -33.02
C TRP A 506 27.70 9.84 -33.56
N GLN A 507 27.13 9.12 -34.54
CA GLN A 507 25.90 9.53 -35.20
C GLN A 507 24.71 9.44 -34.25
N ALA A 508 24.65 8.40 -33.41
CA ALA A 508 23.61 8.27 -32.38
C ALA A 508 23.65 9.41 -31.36
N LYS A 509 24.85 9.84 -30.92
CA LYS A 509 25.01 11.00 -30.01
C LYS A 509 24.54 12.29 -30.66
N GLU A 510 24.94 12.51 -31.91
CA GLU A 510 24.55 13.67 -32.69
C GLU A 510 23.02 13.71 -32.90
N ASN A 511 22.41 12.57 -33.24
CA ASN A 511 20.96 12.46 -33.41
C ASN A 511 20.20 12.74 -32.10
N LEU A 512 20.67 12.22 -30.97
CA LEU A 512 20.10 12.53 -29.65
C LEU A 512 20.13 14.04 -29.39
N LEU A 513 21.27 14.68 -29.60
CA LEU A 513 21.42 16.11 -29.34
C LEU A 513 20.64 16.96 -30.33
N LYS A 514 20.60 16.60 -31.61
CA LYS A 514 19.75 17.27 -32.61
C LYS A 514 18.31 17.28 -32.13
N ALA A 515 17.81 16.16 -31.62
CA ALA A 515 16.45 16.09 -31.15
C ALA A 515 16.21 16.81 -29.82
N LEU A 516 17.15 16.70 -28.86
CA LEU A 516 17.07 17.41 -27.59
C LEU A 516 17.10 18.93 -27.79
N LEU A 517 18.03 19.44 -28.60
CA LEU A 517 18.12 20.86 -28.95
C LEU A 517 16.89 21.33 -29.71
N LYS A 518 16.34 20.52 -30.62
CA LYS A 518 15.08 20.84 -31.31
C LYS A 518 13.91 20.97 -30.33
N HIS A 519 13.84 20.10 -29.33
CA HIS A 519 12.83 20.17 -28.27
C HIS A 519 13.02 21.40 -27.36
N LEU A 520 14.27 21.76 -27.07
CA LEU A 520 14.64 22.89 -26.22
C LEU A 520 14.71 24.24 -26.93
N ASN A 521 14.63 24.27 -28.27
CA ASN A 521 14.81 25.46 -29.11
C ASN A 521 14.03 26.70 -28.62
N PRO A 522 12.76 26.59 -28.16
CA PRO A 522 12.02 27.77 -27.67
C PRO A 522 12.62 28.43 -26.42
N HIS A 523 13.52 27.75 -25.71
CA HIS A 523 14.03 28.15 -24.41
C HIS A 523 15.55 28.38 -24.38
N LEU A 524 16.26 28.13 -25.49
CA LEU A 524 17.71 28.29 -25.58
C LEU A 524 18.11 29.62 -26.24
N PRO A 525 19.22 30.25 -25.81
CA PRO A 525 19.79 31.42 -26.49
C PRO A 525 20.10 31.16 -27.97
N MET A 526 19.99 32.20 -28.80
CA MET A 526 20.20 32.10 -30.26
C MET A 526 21.63 31.66 -30.60
N GLU A 527 22.60 31.96 -29.74
CA GLU A 527 24.00 31.56 -29.85
C GLU A 527 24.18 30.05 -29.75
N ILE A 528 23.31 29.35 -28.99
CA ILE A 528 23.36 27.89 -28.84
C ILE A 528 22.63 27.23 -30.01
N THR A 529 21.46 27.75 -30.39
CA THR A 529 20.60 27.17 -31.43
C THR A 529 21.13 27.39 -32.86
N SER A 530 21.99 28.39 -33.06
CA SER A 530 22.70 28.63 -34.32
C SER A 530 23.91 27.71 -34.55
N GLN A 531 24.36 26.99 -33.52
CA GLN A 531 25.50 26.06 -33.64
C GLN A 531 25.02 24.65 -34.02
N PRO A 532 25.82 23.90 -34.82
CA PRO A 532 25.54 22.51 -35.15
C PRO A 532 25.57 21.62 -33.89
N ALA A 533 24.68 20.64 -33.81
CA ALA A 533 24.57 19.71 -32.67
C ALA A 533 25.84 18.85 -32.47
N GLU A 534 26.57 18.63 -33.55
CA GLU A 534 27.87 17.97 -33.68
C GLU A 534 28.88 18.56 -32.68
N ARG A 535 28.83 19.88 -32.46
CA ARG A 535 29.73 20.57 -31.53
C ARG A 535 29.53 20.15 -30.07
N TYR A 536 28.34 19.67 -29.74
CA TYR A 536 27.92 19.31 -28.40
C TYR A 536 27.95 17.80 -28.15
N ALA A 537 28.15 16.98 -29.19
CA ALA A 537 28.05 15.51 -29.14
C ALA A 537 29.02 14.86 -28.13
N GLU A 538 30.18 15.46 -27.89
CA GLU A 538 31.13 15.00 -26.86
C GLU A 538 30.60 15.20 -25.43
N HIS A 539 29.72 16.18 -25.22
CA HIS A 539 29.19 16.59 -23.92
C HIS A 539 27.70 16.24 -23.73
N TYR A 540 27.21 15.25 -24.47
CA TYR A 540 25.78 14.93 -24.48
C TYR A 540 25.25 14.52 -23.10
N LYS A 541 26.07 13.86 -22.27
CA LYS A 541 25.68 13.42 -20.91
C LYS A 541 25.44 14.60 -20.00
N GLU A 542 26.38 15.54 -19.98
CA GLU A 542 26.33 16.76 -19.18
C GLU A 542 25.12 17.62 -19.57
N ILE A 543 24.84 17.70 -20.87
CA ILE A 543 23.69 18.44 -21.39
C ILE A 543 22.37 17.78 -20.96
N VAL A 544 22.26 16.45 -21.07
CA VAL A 544 21.06 15.71 -20.63
C VAL A 544 20.85 15.85 -19.11
N GLU A 545 21.91 15.75 -18.31
CA GLU A 545 21.83 15.95 -16.86
C GLU A 545 21.38 17.38 -16.52
N ALA A 546 21.96 18.40 -17.16
CA ALA A 546 21.57 19.80 -16.97
C ALA A 546 20.11 20.06 -17.38
N TYR A 547 19.65 19.42 -18.46
CA TYR A 547 18.26 19.48 -18.90
C TYR A 547 17.31 18.94 -17.82
N ILE A 548 17.58 17.76 -17.27
CA ILE A 548 16.73 17.14 -16.23
C ILE A 548 16.67 18.02 -14.98
N VAL A 549 17.82 18.53 -14.53
CA VAL A 549 17.89 19.42 -13.36
C VAL A 549 17.09 20.71 -13.59
N SER A 550 17.19 21.32 -14.78
CA SER A 550 16.47 22.56 -15.07
C SER A 550 14.94 22.37 -15.09
N ILE A 551 14.43 21.26 -15.65
CA ILE A 551 12.99 20.98 -15.60
C ILE A 551 12.52 20.74 -14.16
N GLU A 552 13.28 20.03 -13.35
CA GLU A 552 12.92 19.79 -11.95
C GLU A 552 12.82 21.11 -11.17
N GLN A 553 13.77 22.03 -11.37
CA GLN A 553 13.74 23.36 -10.76
C GLN A 553 12.49 24.14 -11.17
N VAL A 554 12.19 24.19 -12.47
CA VAL A 554 11.00 24.88 -12.99
C VAL A 554 9.73 24.27 -12.39
N LYS A 555 9.59 22.95 -12.40
CA LYS A 555 8.43 22.25 -11.80
C LYS A 555 8.31 22.51 -10.30
N SER A 556 9.42 22.56 -9.58
CA SER A 556 9.43 22.86 -8.15
C SER A 556 8.89 24.25 -7.86
N ILE A 557 9.29 25.25 -8.66
CA ILE A 557 8.78 26.62 -8.53
C ILE A 557 7.27 26.66 -8.78
N PHE A 558 6.79 26.05 -9.86
CA PHE A 558 5.35 26.01 -10.17
C PHE A 558 4.52 25.29 -9.11
N ARG A 559 5.06 24.27 -8.43
CA ARG A 559 4.38 23.60 -7.31
C ARG A 559 4.34 24.44 -6.03
N SER A 560 5.21 25.45 -5.91
CA SER A 560 5.29 26.33 -4.74
C SER A 560 4.43 27.59 -4.86
N LEU A 561 3.99 27.94 -6.08
CA LEU A 561 3.00 28.97 -6.37
C LEU A 561 1.59 28.41 -6.14
#